data_AF-A0A6M0ERS8-F1
#
_entry.id   AF-A0A6M0ERS8-F1
#
_cell.length_a   1.000
_cell.length_b   1.000
_cell.length_c   1.000
_cell.angle_alpha   90.00
_cell.angle_beta   90.00
_cell.angle_gamma   90.00
#
_symmetry.space_group_name_H-M   'P 1'
#
loop_
_entity.id
_entity.type
_entity.pdbx_description
1 polymer ?
#
loop_
_entity_poly.entity_id
_entity_poly.type
_entity_poly.pdbx_seq_one_letter_code
_entity_poly.pdbx_strand_id
1 'polypeptide(L)'
;MSKLFNRLQPAEKFRISVSDVAKFLRIPQQLIVRIECWKYVLFVHRRDVGGQFISYRKLQQWLIATACHIQKCSTLPQLLKLLIEIRKDSQKYEKQYSPQHHLFLSQVWFQRWNTLTRTLECS
;
A
#
# COMPACT_ATOMS: atom_id res chain seq x y z
N MET A 1 5.14 6.77 13.21
CA MET A 1 4.54 6.77 11.85
C MET A 1 5.65 6.90 10.81
N SER A 2 5.51 6.35 9.61
CA SER A 2 6.53 6.50 8.56
C SER A 2 6.19 7.64 7.59
N LYS A 3 7.22 8.13 6.87
CA LYS A 3 7.03 9.12 5.80
C LYS A 3 6.11 8.58 4.70
N LEU A 4 6.25 7.30 4.34
CA LEU A 4 5.38 6.66 3.35
C LEU A 4 3.92 6.65 3.80
N PHE A 5 3.63 6.29 5.05
CA PHE A 5 2.26 6.29 5.57
C PHE A 5 1.61 7.67 5.50
N ASN A 6 2.33 8.71 5.93
CA ASN A 6 1.85 10.09 5.88
C ASN A 6 1.62 10.58 4.44
N ARG A 7 2.41 10.07 3.48
CA ARG A 7 2.22 10.35 2.05
C ARG A 7 0.95 9.69 1.50
N LEU A 8 0.71 8.43 1.87
CA LEU A 8 -0.41 7.64 1.35
C LEU A 8 -1.76 7.99 1.99
N GLN A 9 -1.76 8.48 3.23
CA GLN A 9 -2.96 8.84 4.01
C GLN A 9 -4.08 7.78 3.93
N PRO A 10 -3.82 6.53 4.38
CA PRO A 10 -4.72 5.41 4.09
C PRO A 10 -6.16 5.60 4.56
N ALA A 11 -6.35 6.13 5.77
CA ALA A 11 -7.67 6.33 6.35
C ALA A 11 -8.55 7.31 5.56
N GLU A 12 -7.92 8.27 4.87
CA GLU A 12 -8.61 9.32 4.12
C GLU A 12 -8.74 8.97 2.64
N LYS A 13 -7.76 8.26 2.07
CA LYS A 13 -7.66 8.06 0.61
C LYS A 13 -8.00 6.66 0.12
N PHE A 14 -7.94 5.63 0.98
CA PHE A 14 -8.16 4.27 0.51
C PHE A 14 -9.65 4.01 0.37
N ARG A 15 -10.07 3.66 -0.84
CA ARG A 15 -11.41 3.11 -1.09
C ARG A 15 -11.34 1.61 -0.83
N ILE A 16 -11.84 1.20 0.33
CA ILE A 16 -11.83 -0.19 0.79
C ILE A 16 -13.27 -0.71 0.75
N SER A 17 -13.53 -1.69 -0.12
CA SER A 17 -14.85 -2.32 -0.20
C SER A 17 -14.98 -3.53 0.73
N VAL A 18 -16.22 -3.93 1.03
CA VAL A 18 -16.51 -5.18 1.75
C VAL A 18 -15.90 -6.38 1.03
N SER A 19 -15.98 -6.40 -0.30
CA SER A 19 -15.38 -7.45 -1.14
C SER A 19 -13.86 -7.53 -0.94
N ASP A 20 -13.15 -6.40 -0.88
CA ASP A 20 -11.70 -6.39 -0.70
C ASP A 20 -11.30 -6.99 0.65
N VAL A 21 -12.02 -6.61 1.71
CA VAL A 21 -11.78 -7.13 3.06
C VAL A 21 -12.12 -8.62 3.15
N ALA A 22 -13.24 -9.05 2.56
CA ALA A 22 -13.64 -10.45 2.53
C ALA A 22 -12.62 -11.33 1.80
N LYS A 23 -12.11 -10.87 0.64
CA LYS A 23 -11.04 -11.55 -0.10
C LYS A 23 -9.75 -11.63 0.72
N PHE A 24 -9.36 -10.52 1.37
CA PHE A 24 -8.17 -10.47 2.21
C PHE A 24 -8.27 -11.44 3.40
N LEU A 25 -9.41 -11.46 4.09
CA LEU A 25 -9.66 -12.32 5.25
C LEU A 25 -10.01 -13.76 4.87
N ARG A 26 -10.30 -14.04 3.59
CA ARG A 26 -10.79 -15.32 3.07
C ARG A 26 -12.07 -15.77 3.77
N ILE A 27 -13.02 -14.85 3.90
CA ILE A 27 -14.33 -15.09 4.52
C ILE A 27 -15.49 -14.70 3.60
N PRO A 28 -16.70 -15.25 3.79
CA PRO A 28 -17.90 -14.76 3.14
C PRO A 28 -18.18 -13.29 3.50
N GLN A 29 -18.55 -12.47 2.51
CA GLN A 29 -18.84 -11.04 2.71
C GLN A 29 -19.93 -10.78 3.77
N GLN A 30 -20.93 -11.65 3.83
CA GLN A 30 -22.04 -11.60 4.79
C GLN A 30 -21.62 -11.67 6.27
N LEU A 31 -20.39 -12.12 6.56
CA LEU A 31 -19.84 -12.10 7.92
C LEU A 31 -19.36 -10.72 8.34
N ILE A 32 -19.12 -9.81 7.40
CA ILE A 32 -18.68 -8.43 7.68
C ILE A 32 -19.92 -7.58 7.96
N VAL A 33 -20.02 -7.08 9.19
CA VAL A 33 -21.11 -6.20 9.64
C VAL A 33 -20.83 -4.77 9.21
N ARG A 34 -19.61 -4.29 9.46
CA ARG A 34 -19.17 -2.95 9.07
C ARG A 34 -17.65 -2.86 9.02
N ILE A 35 -17.19 -1.85 8.29
CA ILE A 35 -15.77 -1.50 8.13
C ILE A 35 -15.63 -0.04 8.53
N GLU A 36 -14.60 0.25 9.32
CA GLU A 36 -14.26 1.61 9.75
C GLU A 36 -12.79 1.90 9.45
N CYS A 37 -12.53 2.97 8.70
CA CYS A 37 -11.18 3.42 8.40
C CYS A 37 -10.66 4.31 9.54
N TRP A 38 -9.94 3.71 10.50
CA TRP A 38 -9.31 4.48 11.57
C TRP A 38 -7.93 4.97 11.18
N LYS A 39 -7.38 5.92 11.94
CA LYS A 39 -6.13 6.63 11.59
C LYS A 39 -4.97 5.72 11.21
N TYR A 40 -4.82 4.56 11.86
CA TYR A 40 -3.66 3.67 11.68
C TYR A 40 -4.01 2.25 11.22
N VAL A 41 -5.27 1.85 11.35
CA VAL A 41 -5.75 0.50 11.08
C VAL A 41 -7.14 0.57 10.46
N LEU A 42 -7.48 -0.46 9.72
CA LEU A 42 -8.84 -0.76 9.33
C LEU A 42 -9.48 -1.61 10.44
N PHE A 43 -10.59 -1.13 11.01
CA PHE A 43 -11.41 -1.94 11.90
C PHE A 43 -12.51 -2.63 11.11
N VAL A 44 -12.68 -3.94 11.34
CA VAL A 44 -13.68 -4.78 10.70
C VAL A 44 -14.49 -5.45 11.79
N HIS A 45 -15.76 -5.11 11.88
CA HIS A 45 -16.68 -5.82 12.76
C HIS A 45 -17.24 -7.04 12.02
N ARG A 46 -17.03 -8.23 12.59
CA ARG A 46 -17.46 -9.51 12.06
C ARG A 46 -18.47 -10.19 12.99
N ARG A 47 -19.41 -10.92 12.40
CA ARG A 47 -20.45 -11.66 13.14
C ARG A 47 -19.90 -12.85 13.93
N ASP A 48 -18.84 -13.48 13.43
CA ASP A 48 -18.32 -14.75 13.93
C ASP A 48 -17.27 -14.60 15.03
N VAL A 49 -16.50 -13.50 15.02
CA VAL A 49 -15.39 -13.27 15.95
C VAL A 49 -15.37 -11.87 16.57
N GLY A 50 -16.37 -11.03 16.29
CA GLY A 50 -16.43 -9.66 16.77
C GLY A 50 -15.48 -8.72 16.04
N GLY A 51 -14.75 -7.87 16.78
CA GLY A 51 -13.88 -6.84 16.20
C GLY A 51 -12.52 -7.36 15.75
N GLN A 52 -12.11 -7.03 14.54
CA GLN A 52 -10.79 -7.36 14.00
C GLN A 52 -10.07 -6.12 13.45
N PHE A 53 -8.77 -6.01 13.75
CA PHE A 53 -7.91 -4.92 13.25
C PHE A 53 -6.99 -5.41 12.14
N ILE A 54 -6.92 -4.65 11.05
CA ILE A 54 -6.06 -4.93 9.89
C ILE A 54 -5.17 -3.72 9.66
N SER A 55 -3.86 -3.93 9.54
CA SER A 55 -2.97 -2.87 9.09
C SER A 55 -3.21 -2.57 7.61
N TYR A 56 -3.32 -1.29 7.26
CA TYR A 56 -3.41 -0.85 5.87
C TYR A 56 -2.30 -1.42 4.98
N ARG A 57 -1.09 -1.64 5.53
CA ARG A 57 0.07 -2.17 4.79
C ARG A 57 -0.15 -3.57 4.22
N LYS A 58 -1.10 -4.32 4.80
CA LYS A 58 -1.47 -5.65 4.35
C LYS A 58 -2.51 -5.64 3.22
N LEU A 59 -3.13 -4.49 2.96
CA LEU A 59 -4.18 -4.36 1.96
C LEU A 59 -3.60 -4.09 0.57
N GLN A 60 -4.28 -4.57 -0.46
CA GLN A 60 -3.89 -4.32 -1.85
C GLN A 60 -3.86 -2.82 -2.19
N GLN A 61 -4.74 -2.03 -1.57
CA GLN A 61 -4.81 -0.57 -1.72
C GLN A 61 -3.49 0.11 -1.33
N TRP A 62 -2.74 -0.43 -0.36
CA TRP A 62 -1.42 0.08 0.00
C TRP A 62 -0.41 -0.09 -1.12
N LEU A 63 -0.40 -1.25 -1.78
CA LEU A 63 0.47 -1.52 -2.92
C LEU A 63 0.11 -0.62 -4.11
N ILE A 64 -1.18 -0.53 -4.43
CA ILE A 64 -1.67 0.28 -5.54
C ILE A 64 -1.34 1.76 -5.32
N ALA A 65 -1.58 2.28 -4.12
CA ALA A 65 -1.26 3.67 -3.81
C ALA A 65 0.25 3.95 -3.88
N THR A 66 1.07 3.03 -3.35
CA THR A 66 2.53 3.13 -3.45
C THR A 66 3.00 3.11 -4.90
N ALA A 67 2.48 2.19 -5.72
CA ALA A 67 2.78 2.11 -7.15
C ALA A 67 2.39 3.39 -7.90
N CYS A 68 1.21 3.95 -7.61
CA CYS A 68 0.78 5.23 -8.17
C CYS A 68 1.75 6.36 -7.82
N HIS A 69 2.25 6.41 -6.58
CA HIS A 69 3.27 7.38 -6.18
C HIS A 69 4.60 7.19 -6.91
N ILE A 70 5.02 5.94 -7.15
CA ILE A 70 6.21 5.63 -7.98
C ILE A 70 6.02 6.19 -9.38
N GLN A 71 4.89 5.87 -10.03
CA GLN A 71 4.60 6.30 -11.39
C GLN A 71 4.51 7.83 -11.54
N LYS A 72 4.08 8.54 -10.49
CA LYS A 72 3.99 10.00 -10.46
C LYS A 72 5.33 10.72 -10.28
N CYS A 73 6.42 10.03 -9.91
CA CYS A 73 7.73 10.66 -9.82
C CYS A 73 8.19 11.15 -11.20
N SER A 74 8.44 12.45 -11.36
CA SER A 74 8.86 13.05 -12.63
C SER A 74 10.38 13.12 -12.81
N THR A 75 11.15 12.89 -11.74
CA THR A 75 12.63 12.95 -11.77
C THR A 75 13.26 11.78 -11.00
N LEU A 76 14.50 11.42 -11.37
CA LEU A 76 15.25 10.36 -10.68
C LEU A 76 15.43 10.65 -9.17
N PRO A 77 15.75 11.89 -8.72
CA PRO A 77 15.84 12.19 -7.30
C PRO A 77 14.53 11.95 -6.53
N GLN A 78 13.36 12.26 -7.12
CA GLN A 78 12.07 11.96 -6.50
C GLN A 78 11.84 10.45 -6.36
N LEU A 79 12.18 9.69 -7.41
CA LEU A 79 12.03 8.24 -7.44
C LEU A 79 12.96 7.54 -6.41
N LEU A 80 14.20 7.99 -6.29
CA LEU A 80 15.17 7.50 -5.29
C LEU A 80 14.74 7.85 -3.86
N LYS A 81 14.27 9.08 -3.63
CA LYS A 81 13.72 9.49 -2.33
C LYS A 81 12.56 8.61 -1.92
N LEU A 82 11.64 8.31 -2.84
CA LEU A 82 10.51 7.43 -2.56
C LEU A 82 10.96 5.99 -2.29
N LEU A 83 11.98 5.48 -2.99
CA LEU A 83 12.56 4.16 -2.71
C LEU A 83 13.07 4.05 -1.27
N ILE A 84 13.77 5.08 -0.79
CA ILE A 84 14.27 5.14 0.60
C ILE A 84 13.09 5.13 1.59
N GLU A 85 12.02 5.88 1.32
CA GLU A 85 10.82 5.89 2.15
C GLU A 85 10.13 4.52 2.20
N ILE A 86 10.03 3.83 1.06
CA ILE A 86 9.48 2.47 0.95
C ILE A 86 10.34 1.48 1.74
N ARG A 87 11.66 1.46 1.52
CA ARG A 87 12.58 0.55 2.21
C ARG A 87 12.54 0.73 3.73
N LYS A 88 12.57 1.98 4.21
CA LYS A 88 12.50 2.27 5.65
C LYS A 88 11.17 1.83 6.26
N ASP A 89 10.06 2.01 5.56
CA ASP A 89 8.76 1.54 6.04
C ASP A 89 8.71 0.00 6.07
N SER A 90 9.15 -0.66 5.00
CA SER A 90 9.10 -2.12 4.92
C SER A 90 10.02 -2.80 5.93
N GLN A 91 11.22 -2.27 6.17
CA GLN A 91 12.12 -2.76 7.22
C GLN A 91 11.50 -2.62 8.60
N LYS A 92 10.90 -1.46 8.90
CA LYS A 92 10.29 -1.21 10.21
C LYS A 92 9.04 -2.07 10.45
N TYR A 93 8.29 -2.39 9.41
CA TYR A 93 7.01 -3.09 9.49
C TYR A 93 7.04 -4.43 8.73
N GLU A 94 8.17 -5.14 8.76
CA GLU A 94 8.44 -6.33 7.95
C GLU A 94 7.31 -7.37 7.99
N LYS A 95 6.76 -7.66 9.17
CA LYS A 95 5.63 -8.60 9.36
C LYS A 95 4.33 -8.22 8.63
N GLN A 96 4.27 -7.01 8.06
CA GLN A 96 3.13 -6.50 7.31
C GLN A 96 3.36 -6.51 5.80
N TYR A 97 4.56 -6.89 5.35
CA TYR A 97 4.93 -7.04 3.96
C TYR A 97 5.16 -8.51 3.64
N SER A 98 4.67 -8.96 2.48
CA SER A 98 5.01 -10.27 1.94
C SER A 98 6.09 -10.15 0.87
N PRO A 99 6.79 -11.25 0.53
CA PRO A 99 7.70 -11.27 -0.61
C PRO A 99 7.03 -10.79 -1.92
N GLN A 100 5.74 -11.11 -2.13
CA GLN A 100 5.01 -10.63 -3.31
C GLN A 100 4.85 -9.10 -3.33
N HIS A 101 4.69 -8.45 -2.17
CA HIS A 101 4.65 -6.98 -2.09
C HIS A 101 5.96 -6.37 -2.59
N HIS A 102 7.08 -6.92 -2.16
CA HIS A 102 8.41 -6.45 -2.57
C HIS A 102 8.65 -6.65 -4.07
N LEU A 103 8.29 -7.82 -4.59
CA LEU A 103 8.43 -8.13 -6.01
C LEU A 103 7.63 -7.14 -6.88
N PHE A 104 6.35 -6.96 -6.56
CA PHE A 104 5.47 -6.04 -7.29
C PHE A 104 6.00 -4.60 -7.29
N LEU A 105 6.35 -4.05 -6.12
CA LEU A 105 6.83 -2.68 -6.03
C LEU A 105 8.19 -2.49 -6.71
N SER A 106 9.06 -3.51 -6.68
CA SER A 106 10.35 -3.47 -7.39
C SER A 106 10.14 -3.40 -8.91
N GLN A 107 9.21 -4.19 -9.46
CA GLN A 107 8.87 -4.16 -10.88
C GLN A 107 8.37 -2.77 -11.31
N VAL A 108 7.42 -2.19 -10.57
CA VAL A 108 6.90 -0.84 -10.87
C VAL A 108 8.00 0.21 -10.79
N TRP A 109 8.90 0.09 -9.80
CA TRP A 109 10.04 0.99 -9.64
C TRP A 109 11.01 0.91 -10.82
N PHE A 110 11.41 -0.30 -11.23
CA PHE A 110 12.31 -0.49 -12.38
C PHE A 110 11.70 0.00 -13.69
N GLN A 111 10.42 -0.23 -13.93
CA GLN A 111 9.72 0.31 -15.08
C GLN A 111 9.79 1.84 -15.11
N ARG A 112 9.55 2.49 -13.96
CA ARG A 112 9.62 3.95 -13.88
C ARG A 112 11.04 4.47 -14.04
N TRP A 113 12.03 3.81 -13.45
CA TRP A 113 13.44 4.13 -13.61
C TRP A 113 13.83 4.16 -15.09
N ASN A 114 13.57 3.07 -15.82
CA ASN A 114 13.88 2.95 -17.25
C ASN A 114 13.18 4.04 -18.09
N THR A 115 11.95 4.41 -17.71
CA THR A 115 11.22 5.48 -18.40
C THR A 115 11.94 6.83 -18.22
N LEU A 116 12.34 7.15 -16.99
CA LEU A 116 12.97 8.43 -16.67
C LEU A 116 14.41 8.54 -17.21
N THR A 117 15.18 7.44 -17.26
CA THR A 117 16.54 7.46 -17.81
C THR A 117 16.54 7.61 -19.33
N ARG A 118 15.64 6.92 -20.04
CA ARG A 118 15.52 7.07 -21.50
C ARG A 118 15.15 8.49 -21.91
N THR A 119 14.28 9.16 -21.15
CA THR A 119 13.94 10.57 -21.42
C THR A 119 15.16 11.48 -21.29
N LEU A 120 16.05 11.23 -20.33
CA LEU A 120 17.26 12.02 -20.13
C LEU A 120 18.30 11.80 -21.24
N GLU A 121 18.35 10.63 -21.86
CA GLU A 121 19.26 10.32 -22.98
C GLU A 121 18.83 10.99 -24.30
N CYS A 122 17.55 11.35 -24.43
CA CYS A 122 17.00 12.02 -25.62
C CYS A 122 16.82 13.54 -25.46
N SER A 123 17.24 14.11 -24.32
CA SER A 123 17.14 15.55 -24.01
C SER A 123 18.51 16.20 -24.08
#